data_AF-A0A952AD75-F1
#
_entry.id   AF-A0A952AD75-F1
#
_cell.length_a   1.000
_cell.length_b   1.000
_cell.length_c   1.000
_cell.angle_alpha   90.00
_cell.angle_beta   90.00
_cell.angle_gamma   90.00
#
_symmetry.space_group_name_H-M   'P 1'
#
loop_
_entity.id
_entity.type
_entity.pdbx_description
1 polymer ?
#
loop_
_entity_poly.entity_id
_entity_poly.type
_entity_poly.pdbx_seq_one_letter_code
_entity_poly.pdbx_strand_id
1 'polypeptide(L)' 'MAKRTTHRSTKGKKLYAVRDKEGRFKDIQTYKRAHSQDIKRKSKAEAGKTTTKAKKAKKKK' A
#
# COMPACT_ATOMS: atom_id res chain seq x y z
N MET A 1 6.26 -8.43 -13.74
CA MET A 1 6.60 -7.69 -12.51
C MET A 1 6.06 -6.28 -12.66
N ALA A 2 5.27 -5.76 -11.72
CA ALA A 2 4.88 -4.34 -11.77
C ALA A 2 6.10 -3.49 -11.36
N LYS A 3 6.54 -2.58 -12.23
CA LYS A 3 7.69 -1.72 -11.93
C LYS A 3 7.22 -0.52 -11.12
N ARG A 4 7.87 -0.26 -9.99
CA ARG A 4 7.58 0.88 -9.12
C ARG A 4 8.64 1.94 -9.33
N THR A 5 8.22 3.11 -9.80
CA THR A 5 9.12 4.25 -10.06
C THR A 5 8.69 5.45 -9.24
N THR A 6 9.66 6.17 -8.72
CA THR A 6 9.40 7.45 -8.07
C THR A 6 9.47 8.57 -9.10
N HIS A 7 8.54 9.51 -9.05
CA HIS A 7 8.58 10.74 -9.83
C HIS A 7 8.10 11.93 -9.00
N ARG A 8 8.12 13.13 -9.59
CA ARG A 8 7.64 14.36 -8.95
C ARG A 8 6.42 14.89 -9.72
N SER A 9 5.42 15.39 -9.00
CA SER A 9 4.35 16.17 -9.62
C SER A 9 4.89 17.51 -10.09
N THR A 10 4.16 18.20 -10.97
CA THR A 10 4.41 19.62 -11.31
C THR A 10 4.55 20.52 -10.07
N LYS A 11 3.79 20.22 -9.01
CA LYS A 11 3.84 20.93 -7.71
C LYS A 11 4.92 20.41 -6.74
N GLY A 12 5.92 19.64 -7.20
CA GLY A 12 7.05 19.13 -6.40
C GLY A 12 6.78 17.94 -5.46
N LYS A 13 5.54 17.47 -5.34
CA LYS A 13 5.20 16.32 -4.47
C LYS A 13 5.84 15.03 -5.01
N LYS A 14 6.46 14.25 -4.12
CA LYS A 14 7.00 12.92 -4.44
C LYS A 14 5.84 11.95 -4.66
N LEU A 15 5.82 11.33 -5.82
CA LEU A 15 4.80 10.39 -6.24
C LEU A 15 5.42 9.03 -6.51
N TYR A 16 4.60 8.01 -6.36
CA TYR A 16 4.96 6.61 -6.53
C TYR A 16 4.06 6.04 -7.61
N ALA A 17 4.63 5.77 -8.78
CA ALA A 17 3.92 5.19 -9.93
C ALA A 17 4.13 3.69 -9.98
N VAL A 18 3.02 2.97 -10.16
CA VAL A 18 3.02 1.56 -10.52
C VAL A 18 2.80 1.48 -12.02
N ARG A 19 3.75 0.90 -12.74
CA ARG A 19 3.62 0.64 -14.19
C ARG A 19 3.33 -0.83 -14.46
N ASP A 20 2.50 -1.07 -15.46
CA ASP A 20 2.28 -2.41 -16.00
C ASP A 20 3.51 -2.89 -16.81
N LYS A 21 3.41 -4.09 -17.40
CA LYS A 21 4.50 -4.67 -18.18
C LYS A 21 4.78 -3.88 -19.48
N GLU A 22 3.75 -3.22 -20.00
CA GLU A 22 3.78 -2.44 -21.25
C GLU A 22 4.27 -0.99 -21.00
N GLY A 23 4.52 -0.62 -19.74
CA GLY A 23 5.03 0.68 -19.36
C GLY A 23 3.96 1.73 -19.13
N ARG A 24 2.66 1.39 -19.21
CA ARG A 24 1.57 2.31 -18.89
C ARG A 24 1.42 2.46 -17.39
N PHE A 25 0.94 3.64 -16.97
CA PHE A 25 0.62 3.88 -15.58
C PHE A 25 -0.62 3.09 -15.18
N LYS A 26 -0.47 2.18 -14.23
CA LYS A 26 -1.57 1.44 -13.62
C LYS A 26 -2.19 2.21 -12.45
N ASP A 27 -1.33 2.83 -11.63
CA ASP A 27 -1.74 3.65 -10.49
C ASP A 27 -0.67 4.68 -10.15
N ILE A 28 -1.08 5.81 -9.59
CA ILE A 28 -0.24 6.94 -9.20
C ILE A 28 -0.63 7.41 -7.80
N GLN A 29 0.29 7.25 -6.85
CA GLN A 29 0.03 7.59 -5.45
C GLN A 29 1.01 8.63 -4.94
N THR A 30 0.66 9.32 -3.85
CA THR A 30 1.62 10.13 -3.12
C THR A 30 2.58 9.24 -2.33
N TYR A 31 3.87 9.58 -2.35
CA TYR A 31 4.91 8.82 -1.65
C TYR A 31 4.60 8.65 -0.16
N LYS A 32 4.10 9.71 0.49
CA LYS A 32 3.70 9.71 1.90
C LYS A 32 2.67 8.60 2.20
N ARG A 33 1.69 8.41 1.32
CA ARG A 33 0.63 7.41 1.51
C ARG A 33 1.14 5.99 1.29
N ALA A 34 1.87 5.76 0.20
CA ALA A 34 2.43 4.43 -0.09
C ALA A 34 3.40 3.98 1.00
N HIS A 35 4.33 4.85 1.39
CA HIS A 35 5.34 4.54 2.40
C HIS A 35 4.73 4.32 3.79
N SER A 36 3.76 5.14 4.20
CA SER A 36 3.06 4.93 5.47
C SER A 36 2.25 3.64 5.48
N GLN A 37 1.69 3.20 4.35
CA GLN A 37 1.02 1.90 4.25
C GLN A 37 2.00 0.74 4.35
N ASP A 38 3.18 0.85 3.73
CA ASP A 38 4.22 -0.18 3.84
C ASP A 38 4.70 -0.32 5.29
N ILE A 39 4.93 0.79 6.00
CA ILE A 39 5.29 0.78 7.43
C ILE A 39 4.16 0.16 8.28
N LYS A 40 2.89 0.50 7.99
CA LYS A 40 1.74 -0.02 8.74
C LYS A 40 1.44 -1.49 8.47
N ARG A 41 1.84 -2.02 7.31
CA ARG A 41 1.63 -3.42 6.96
C ARG A 41 2.59 -4.29 7.76
N LYS A 42 2.09 -4.80 8.89
CA LYS A 42 2.73 -5.90 9.62
C LYS A 42 2.65 -7.18 8.79
N SER A 43 3.71 -7.99 8.81
CA SER A 43 3.78 -9.30 8.16
C SER A 43 2.61 -10.19 8.61
N LYS A 44 2.11 -11.08 7.73
CA LYS A 44 1.00 -11.99 8.09
C LYS A 44 1.27 -12.82 9.35
N ALA A 45 2.55 -13.14 9.63
CA ALA A 45 3.00 -13.80 10.84
C ALA A 45 2.73 -12.98 12.13
N GLU A 46 2.80 -11.65 12.06
CA GLU A 46 2.49 -10.71 13.15
C GLU A 46 0.97 -10.42 13.26
N ALA A 47 0.23 -10.57 12.16
CA ALA A 47 -1.21 -10.29 12.08
C ALA A 47 -2.10 -11.46 12.57
N GLY A 48 -1.55 -12.67 12.71
CA GLY A 48 -2.28 -13.87 13.12
C GLY A 48 -2.83 -13.82 14.56
N LYS A 49 -2.21 -13.04 15.45
CA LYS A 49 -2.63 -12.94 16.87
C LYS A 49 -3.74 -11.91 17.12
N THR A 50 -3.97 -10.95 16.22
CA THR A 50 -4.90 -9.82 16.44
C THR A 50 -6.17 -9.90 15.60
N THR A 51 -6.11 -10.47 14.40
CA THR A 51 -7.26 -10.49 13.47
C THR A 51 -8.30 -11.57 13.78
N THR A 52 -7.93 -12.64 14.50
CA THR A 52 -8.86 -13.68 14.97
C THR A 52 -9.78 -13.17 16.09
N LYS A 53 -9.31 -12.26 16.96
CA LYS A 53 -10.12 -11.63 18.00
C LYS A 53 -11.11 -10.60 17.43
N ALA A 54 -10.70 -9.80 16.45
CA ALA A 54 -11.57 -8.81 15.81
C ALA A 54 -12.68 -9.44 14.95
N LYS A 55 -12.42 -10.56 14.26
CA LYS A 55 -13.46 -11.31 13.53
C LYS A 55 -14.43 -12.06 14.46
N LYS A 56 -13.98 -12.56 15.62
CA LYS A 56 -14.88 -13.17 16.64
C LYS A 56 -15.82 -12.16 17.31
N ALA A 57 -15.37 -10.92 17.53
CA ALA A 57 -16.20 -9.86 18.12
C ALA A 57 -17.32 -9.35 17.19
N LYS A 58 -17.10 -9.35 15.87
CA LYS A 58 -18.11 -8.90 14.88
C LYS A 58 -19.17 -9.96 14.55
N LYS A 59 -18.94 -11.24 14.87
CA LYS A 59 -19.91 -12.34 14.65
C LYS A 59 -20.91 -12.50 15.83
N LYS A 60 -20.72 -11.78 16.93
CA LYS A 60 -21.54 -11.90 18.16
C LYS A 60 -22.47 -10.69 18.39
N LYS A 61 -22.65 -9.82 17.38
CA LYS A 61 -23.57 -8.70 17.40
C LYS A 61 -24.51 -8.80 16.20
#